data_AF-A0A5N6LX74-F1
#
_entry.id   AF-A0A5N6LX74-F1
#
_cell.length_a   1.000
_cell.length_b   1.000
_cell.length_c   1.000
_cell.angle_alpha   90.00
_cell.angle_beta   90.00
_cell.angle_gamma   90.00
#
_symmetry.space_group_name_H-M   'P 1'
#
loop_
_entity.id
_entity.type
_entity.pdbx_description
1 polymer ?
#
loop_
_entity_poly.entity_id
_entity_poly.type
_entity_poly.pdbx_seq_one_letter_code
_entity_poly.pdbx_strand_id
1 'polypeptide(L)'
;MGTENLFREVELPEQNSQDNGVLFPAILSPNSGNEYLTASEVVDFEDAIRAYKPWLESLLLKSGAILFRGFPVKSPSDFNMVIEAFGYPEFPYNGGIAPRTQVLGRVYTANESPLDLEIPFHHEMAYAPDFPTKLFFFCEEEPGAGGETPIVLSHIIYEKMKQRHPDFVDQLEKHGLTYVKIAGEDDDPSFHSGTSWKSLFKTEDKSIAEERAAKQAIKLKWIGTSAKLTRNPLPAIGFDKENGRKTWFNSILAAYREPESEKFGPSKTWAELGNGDLVDDDVLKDVLKILKEECVAIPWKKGDVLLINNLTVLHGRRPLVRPPRRILASLCK
;
A
#
# COMPACT_ATOMS: atom_id res chain seq x y z
N MET A 1 -22.07 9.30 -33.02
CA MET A 1 -20.64 9.09 -33.32
C MET A 1 -20.13 8.21 -32.19
N GLY A 2 -19.58 7.03 -32.50
CA GLY A 2 -19.03 6.15 -31.48
C GLY A 2 -17.82 6.83 -30.87
N THR A 3 -17.80 7.01 -29.55
CA THR A 3 -16.59 7.39 -28.83
C THR A 3 -15.55 6.32 -29.10
N GLU A 4 -14.50 6.64 -29.84
CA GLU A 4 -13.36 5.73 -29.96
C GLU A 4 -12.77 5.47 -28.57
N ASN A 5 -12.29 4.24 -28.33
CA ASN A 5 -11.69 3.90 -27.05
C ASN A 5 -10.34 4.61 -26.91
N LEU A 6 -10.26 5.56 -25.97
CA LEU A 6 -9.03 6.30 -25.65
C LEU A 6 -7.96 5.39 -25.06
N PHE A 7 -8.36 4.27 -24.46
CA PHE A 7 -7.47 3.33 -23.79
C PHE A 7 -6.99 2.24 -24.75
N ARG A 8 -5.67 2.08 -24.83
CA ARG A 8 -5.01 0.92 -25.44
C ARG A 8 -4.25 0.18 -24.36
N GLU A 9 -4.52 -1.12 -24.22
CA GLU A 9 -3.69 -2.01 -23.41
C GLU A 9 -2.29 -2.14 -24.06
N VAL A 10 -1.25 -1.97 -23.25
CA VAL A 10 0.13 -2.10 -23.67
C VAL A 10 0.86 -3.05 -22.72
N GLU A 11 1.92 -3.67 -23.23
CA GLU A 11 2.75 -4.57 -22.45
C GLU A 11 4.07 -3.90 -22.08
N LEU A 12 4.52 -4.14 -20.85
CA LEU A 12 5.84 -3.79 -20.35
C LEU A 12 6.54 -5.06 -19.84
N PRO A 13 7.88 -5.13 -19.96
CA PRO A 13 8.64 -6.32 -19.59
C PRO A 13 8.56 -6.67 -18.09
N GLU A 14 8.21 -5.71 -17.23
CA GLU A 14 8.09 -5.93 -15.79
C GLU A 14 6.77 -6.59 -15.36
N GLN A 15 5.75 -6.67 -16.23
CA GLN A 15 4.46 -7.28 -15.87
C GLN A 15 4.59 -8.80 -15.66
N ASN A 16 3.83 -9.31 -14.70
CA ASN A 16 3.64 -10.75 -14.51
C ASN A 16 2.36 -11.22 -15.20
N SER A 17 2.37 -12.43 -15.75
CA SER A 17 1.14 -13.07 -16.26
C SER A 17 0.54 -13.95 -15.16
N GLN A 18 -0.77 -13.80 -14.93
CA GLN A 18 -1.54 -14.69 -14.07
C GLN A 18 -1.89 -15.99 -14.83
N ASP A 19 -2.27 -17.06 -14.13
CA ASP A 19 -2.60 -18.37 -14.72
C ASP A 19 -3.70 -18.33 -15.80
N ASN A 20 -4.57 -17.32 -15.75
CA ASN A 20 -5.64 -17.09 -16.73
C ASN A 20 -5.22 -16.21 -17.92
N GLY A 21 -3.92 -15.87 -18.03
CA GLY A 21 -3.35 -15.00 -19.06
C GLY A 21 -3.50 -13.50 -18.81
N VAL A 22 -4.15 -13.06 -17.72
CA VAL A 22 -4.29 -11.64 -17.39
C VAL A 22 -2.94 -11.08 -16.90
N LEU A 23 -2.49 -9.97 -17.47
CA LEU A 23 -1.27 -9.30 -17.05
C LEU A 23 -1.48 -8.46 -15.78
N PHE A 24 -0.47 -8.44 -14.92
CA PHE A 24 -0.43 -7.71 -13.66
C PHE A 24 0.76 -6.74 -13.60
N PRO A 25 0.53 -5.44 -13.33
CA PRO A 25 -0.76 -4.75 -13.42
C PRO A 25 -1.25 -4.69 -14.87
N ALA A 26 -2.51 -4.32 -15.12
CA ALA A 26 -2.90 -3.89 -16.47
C ALA A 26 -2.27 -2.53 -16.78
N ILE A 27 -1.85 -2.28 -18.02
CA ILE A 27 -1.22 -1.01 -18.40
C ILE A 27 -1.99 -0.41 -19.56
N LEU A 28 -2.47 0.81 -19.38
CA LEU A 28 -3.24 1.55 -20.36
C LEU A 28 -2.43 2.76 -20.81
N SER A 29 -2.38 2.95 -22.13
CA SER A 29 -1.82 4.13 -22.77
C SER A 29 -2.82 4.76 -23.73
N PRO A 30 -2.64 6.04 -24.12
CA PRO A 30 -3.45 6.65 -25.14
C PRO A 30 -3.42 5.84 -26.44
N ASN A 31 -4.60 5.57 -27.01
CA ASN A 31 -4.72 4.93 -28.30
C ASN A 31 -4.19 5.88 -29.39
N SER A 32 -2.99 5.59 -29.92
CA SER A 32 -2.22 6.47 -30.81
C SER A 32 -2.78 6.60 -32.23
N GLY A 33 -4.01 6.13 -32.49
CA GLY A 33 -4.67 6.27 -33.80
C GLY A 33 -5.04 7.71 -34.17
N ASN A 34 -4.84 8.66 -33.26
CA ASN A 34 -5.32 10.03 -33.35
C ASN A 34 -4.19 11.08 -33.29
N GLU A 35 -3.21 10.95 -34.18
CA GLU A 35 -2.23 12.02 -34.47
C GLU A 35 -2.88 13.29 -35.07
N TYR A 36 -4.21 13.32 -35.26
CA TYR A 36 -4.93 14.44 -35.87
C TYR A 36 -6.26 14.81 -35.19
N LEU A 37 -6.39 14.64 -33.87
CA LEU A 37 -7.50 15.29 -33.19
C LEU A 37 -7.18 16.79 -33.06
N THR A 38 -7.83 17.57 -33.92
CA THR A 38 -8.01 19.00 -33.70
C THR A 38 -8.58 19.21 -32.30
N ALA A 39 -8.30 20.36 -31.67
CA ALA A 39 -8.65 20.65 -30.27
C ALA A 39 -10.14 20.47 -29.90
N SER A 40 -11.03 20.20 -30.86
CA SER A 40 -12.46 19.94 -30.65
C SER A 40 -12.86 18.46 -30.55
N GLU A 41 -11.97 17.49 -30.82
CA GLU A 41 -12.33 16.06 -30.83
C GLU A 41 -11.49 15.17 -29.88
N VAL A 42 -10.59 15.76 -29.11
CA VAL A 42 -9.89 15.04 -28.03
C VAL A 42 -10.90 14.76 -26.92
N VAL A 43 -11.33 13.50 -26.77
CA VAL A 43 -11.98 13.07 -25.53
C VAL A 43 -10.97 13.27 -24.42
N ASP A 44 -11.28 14.18 -23.49
CA ASP A 44 -10.44 14.47 -22.34
C ASP A 44 -10.23 13.21 -21.51
N PHE A 45 -9.07 13.05 -20.87
CA PHE A 45 -8.74 11.82 -20.14
C PHE A 45 -9.79 11.51 -19.06
N GLU A 46 -10.27 12.55 -18.38
CA GLU A 46 -11.32 12.51 -17.37
C GLU A 46 -12.67 12.09 -17.96
N ASP A 47 -13.02 12.59 -19.13
CA ASP A 47 -14.26 12.19 -19.81
C ASP A 47 -14.21 10.75 -20.28
N ALA A 48 -13.04 10.28 -20.75
CA ALA A 48 -12.83 8.88 -21.05
C ALA A 48 -12.92 8.00 -19.79
N ILE A 49 -12.35 8.42 -18.66
CA ILE A 49 -12.53 7.71 -17.39
C ILE A 49 -14.02 7.59 -17.05
N ARG A 50 -14.79 8.69 -17.13
CA ARG A 50 -16.23 8.68 -16.85
C ARG A 50 -17.00 7.75 -17.78
N ALA A 51 -16.71 7.83 -19.08
CA ALA A 51 -17.39 7.03 -20.11
C ALA A 51 -17.08 5.53 -20.01
N TYR A 52 -15.84 5.17 -19.70
CA TYR A 52 -15.35 3.78 -19.65
C TYR A 52 -15.24 3.23 -18.22
N LYS A 53 -15.74 3.94 -17.20
CA LYS A 53 -15.65 3.53 -15.80
C LYS A 53 -16.05 2.07 -15.55
N PRO A 54 -17.19 1.55 -16.05
CA PRO A 54 -17.55 0.14 -15.82
C PRO A 54 -16.52 -0.85 -16.36
N TRP A 55 -15.91 -0.54 -17.51
CA TRP A 55 -14.85 -1.37 -18.09
C TRP A 55 -13.56 -1.26 -17.28
N LEU A 56 -13.17 -0.05 -16.86
CA LEU A 56 -12.00 0.17 -15.99
C LEU A 56 -12.16 -0.54 -14.63
N GLU A 57 -13.36 -0.52 -14.05
CA GLU A 57 -13.67 -1.26 -12.82
C GLU A 57 -13.59 -2.78 -13.03
N SER A 58 -14.12 -3.29 -14.15
CA SER A 58 -14.00 -4.72 -14.48
C SER A 58 -12.54 -5.12 -14.71
N LEU A 59 -11.75 -4.28 -15.38
CA LEU A 59 -10.32 -4.50 -15.59
C LEU A 59 -9.59 -4.51 -14.24
N LEU A 60 -9.86 -3.53 -13.37
CA LEU A 60 -9.27 -3.44 -12.03
C LEU A 60 -9.60 -4.66 -11.17
N LEU A 61 -10.82 -5.19 -11.26
CA LEU A 61 -11.21 -6.41 -10.54
C LEU A 61 -10.43 -7.65 -11.00
N LYS A 62 -10.09 -7.74 -12.30
CA LYS A 62 -9.35 -8.86 -12.89
C LYS A 62 -7.84 -8.74 -12.69
N SER A 63 -7.30 -7.54 -12.88
CA SER A 63 -5.86 -7.28 -12.81
C SER A 63 -5.40 -6.89 -11.41
N GLY A 64 -6.29 -6.46 -10.51
CA GLY A 64 -5.94 -5.94 -9.17
C GLY A 64 -5.35 -4.52 -9.18
N ALA A 65 -4.68 -4.11 -10.26
CA ALA A 65 -4.15 -2.77 -10.44
C ALA A 65 -4.11 -2.36 -11.93
N ILE A 66 -4.20 -1.05 -12.19
CA ILE A 66 -4.11 -0.43 -13.52
C ILE A 66 -3.10 0.72 -13.49
N LEU A 67 -2.10 0.69 -14.36
CA LEU A 67 -1.18 1.80 -14.61
C LEU A 67 -1.63 2.56 -15.85
N PHE A 68 -1.97 3.83 -15.70
CA PHE A 68 -2.23 4.76 -16.79
C PHE A 68 -0.93 5.50 -17.14
N ARG A 69 -0.41 5.28 -18.34
CA ARG A 69 0.88 5.81 -18.80
C ARG A 69 0.76 6.58 -20.11
N GLY A 70 1.25 7.81 -20.12
CA GLY A 70 1.27 8.68 -21.31
C GLY A 70 0.07 9.62 -21.42
N PHE A 71 -0.83 9.65 -20.42
CA PHE A 71 -1.92 10.62 -20.33
C PHE A 71 -1.41 11.98 -19.81
N PRO A 72 -2.11 13.10 -20.10
CA PRO A 72 -1.61 14.45 -19.84
C PRO A 72 -1.72 14.91 -18.37
N VAL A 73 -1.44 14.05 -17.40
CA VAL A 73 -1.47 14.39 -15.96
C VAL A 73 -0.13 15.03 -15.57
N LYS A 74 -0.11 16.33 -15.29
CA LYS A 74 1.15 17.09 -15.10
C LYS A 74 1.29 17.73 -13.73
N SER A 75 0.20 17.82 -12.98
CA SER A 75 0.12 18.56 -11.72
C SER A 75 -0.77 17.86 -10.68
N PRO A 76 -0.74 18.28 -9.40
CA PRO A 76 -1.66 17.80 -8.39
C PRO A 76 -3.13 18.09 -8.74
N SER A 77 -3.38 19.17 -9.48
CA SER A 77 -4.73 19.54 -9.93
C SER A 77 -5.25 18.54 -10.96
N ASP A 78 -4.44 18.20 -11.96
CA ASP A 78 -4.79 17.19 -12.97
C ASP A 78 -5.03 15.84 -12.31
N PHE A 79 -4.17 15.46 -11.37
CA PHE A 79 -4.34 14.22 -10.61
C PHE A 79 -5.65 14.21 -9.79
N ASN A 80 -6.01 15.34 -9.14
CA ASN A 80 -7.28 15.46 -8.44
C ASN A 80 -8.48 15.29 -9.40
N MET A 81 -8.42 15.87 -10.60
CA MET A 81 -9.47 15.71 -11.62
C MET A 81 -9.63 14.25 -12.08
N VAL A 82 -8.52 13.52 -12.24
CA VAL A 82 -8.53 12.07 -12.53
C VAL A 82 -9.24 11.29 -11.41
N ILE A 83 -8.91 11.57 -10.14
CA ILE A 83 -9.56 10.94 -8.98
C ILE A 83 -11.07 11.23 -8.96
N GLU A 84 -11.45 12.48 -9.22
CA GLU A 84 -12.85 12.90 -9.28
C GLU A 84 -13.60 12.26 -10.46
N ALA A 85 -12.94 12.05 -11.59
CA ALA A 85 -13.52 11.39 -12.76
C ALA A 85 -13.91 9.93 -12.48
N PHE A 86 -13.12 9.20 -11.68
CA PHE A 86 -13.51 7.87 -11.21
C PHE A 86 -14.72 7.90 -10.26
N GLY A 87 -14.96 9.01 -9.56
CA GLY A 87 -16.13 9.20 -8.72
C GLY A 87 -16.20 8.27 -7.50
N TYR A 88 -15.09 7.68 -7.08
CA TYR A 88 -15.05 6.94 -5.81
C TYR A 88 -15.21 7.92 -4.63
N PRO A 89 -15.94 7.56 -3.56
CA PRO A 89 -15.98 8.38 -2.36
C PRO A 89 -14.60 8.47 -1.74
N GLU A 90 -14.26 9.64 -1.19
CA GLU A 90 -12.98 9.85 -0.52
C GLU A 90 -12.89 9.01 0.77
N PHE A 91 -11.69 8.49 1.05
CA PHE A 91 -11.33 8.01 2.38
C PHE A 91 -10.46 9.11 3.04
N PRO A 92 -11.01 9.92 3.98
CA PRO A 92 -10.26 11.03 4.55
C PRO A 92 -9.12 10.54 5.44
N TYR A 93 -7.91 11.08 5.23
CA TYR A 93 -6.76 10.73 6.04
C TYR A 93 -6.77 11.48 7.39
N ASN A 94 -7.48 10.94 8.38
CA ASN A 94 -7.66 11.55 9.70
C ASN A 94 -6.61 11.10 10.74
N GLY A 95 -5.44 10.67 10.29
CA GLY A 95 -4.37 10.12 11.12
C GLY A 95 -4.22 8.61 10.96
N GLY A 96 -3.02 8.20 10.57
CA GLY A 96 -2.60 6.81 10.41
C GLY A 96 -1.13 6.66 10.81
N ILE A 97 -0.52 5.50 10.51
CA ILE A 97 0.87 5.24 10.89
C ILE A 97 1.86 6.09 10.06
N ALA A 98 1.56 6.35 8.79
CA ALA A 98 2.47 7.05 7.90
C ALA A 98 2.30 8.59 7.96
N PRO A 99 3.38 9.38 8.01
CA PRO A 99 3.28 10.82 7.81
C PRO A 99 2.86 11.11 6.36
N ARG A 100 1.90 12.02 6.21
CA ARG A 100 1.38 12.53 4.93
C ARG A 100 0.98 13.99 5.08
N THR A 101 1.22 14.76 4.04
CA THR A 101 0.84 16.17 3.93
C THR A 101 -0.23 16.31 2.85
N GLN A 102 -1.35 16.97 3.17
CA GLN A 102 -2.35 17.30 2.16
C GLN A 102 -1.80 18.36 1.22
N VAL A 103 -1.87 18.10 -0.09
CA VAL A 103 -1.37 19.01 -1.13
C VAL A 103 -2.52 19.83 -1.70
N LEU A 104 -3.58 19.19 -2.16
CA LEU A 104 -4.74 19.81 -2.80
C LEU A 104 -5.91 18.84 -2.80
N GLY A 105 -7.11 19.28 -2.41
CA GLY A 105 -8.31 18.44 -2.50
C GLY A 105 -8.10 17.06 -1.83
N ARG A 106 -8.25 16.00 -2.61
CA ARG A 106 -8.09 14.59 -2.16
C ARG A 106 -6.67 14.06 -2.32
N VAL A 107 -5.72 14.94 -2.62
CA VAL A 107 -4.33 14.60 -2.96
C VAL A 107 -3.43 14.87 -1.77
N TYR A 108 -2.66 13.85 -1.40
CA TYR A 108 -1.66 13.88 -0.34
C TYR A 108 -0.29 13.52 -0.89
N THR A 109 0.78 13.86 -0.19
CA THR A 109 2.07 13.19 -0.39
C THR A 109 1.92 11.69 -0.10
N ALA A 110 2.63 10.85 -0.86
CA ALA A 110 2.82 9.46 -0.46
C ALA A 110 3.67 9.39 0.83
N ASN A 111 3.70 8.22 1.49
CA ASN A 111 4.41 8.02 2.76
C ASN A 111 5.79 8.71 2.78
N GLU A 112 5.94 9.68 3.69
CA GLU A 112 7.11 10.57 3.80
C GLU A 112 8.27 9.96 4.62
N SER A 113 8.25 8.65 4.89
CA SER A 113 9.38 7.94 5.51
C SER A 113 10.69 8.17 4.72
N PRO A 114 11.87 8.22 5.40
CA PRO A 114 13.16 8.55 4.78
C PRO A 114 13.38 7.80 3.46
N LEU A 115 13.70 8.54 2.39
CA LEU A 115 13.65 8.03 1.01
C LEU A 115 14.68 6.91 0.74
N ASP A 116 15.78 6.87 1.50
CA ASP A 116 16.85 5.87 1.43
C ASP A 116 16.47 4.53 2.07
N LEU A 117 15.34 4.46 2.78
CA LEU A 117 14.85 3.23 3.39
C LEU A 117 13.83 2.51 2.51
N GLU A 118 13.78 1.19 2.61
CA GLU A 118 12.71 0.39 2.03
C GLU A 118 11.43 0.53 2.86
N ILE A 119 10.27 0.65 2.20
CA ILE A 119 8.97 0.50 2.86
C ILE A 119 8.49 -0.93 2.57
N PRO A 120 8.31 -1.78 3.60
CA PRO A 120 7.85 -3.15 3.43
C PRO A 120 6.50 -3.25 2.72
N PHE A 121 6.24 -4.41 2.09
CA PHE A 121 4.93 -4.69 1.52
C PHE A 121 3.83 -4.68 2.57
N HIS A 122 2.74 -4.00 2.26
CA HIS A 122 1.55 -3.92 3.10
C HIS A 122 0.31 -3.62 2.26
N HIS A 123 -0.85 -3.91 2.84
CA HIS A 123 -2.10 -3.29 2.44
C HIS A 123 -2.26 -1.95 3.18
N GLU A 124 -2.76 -0.92 2.50
CA GLU A 124 -2.93 0.40 3.11
C GLU A 124 -3.92 0.29 4.28
N MET A 125 -3.50 0.76 5.45
CA MET A 125 -4.29 0.75 6.69
C MET A 125 -4.86 -0.63 7.07
N ALA A 126 -4.16 -1.73 6.77
CA ALA A 126 -4.60 -3.10 7.10
C ALA A 126 -4.85 -3.34 8.60
N TYR A 127 -4.30 -2.48 9.45
CA TYR A 127 -4.47 -2.51 10.90
C TYR A 127 -5.78 -1.85 11.39
N ALA A 128 -6.54 -1.19 10.50
CA ALA A 128 -7.74 -0.45 10.83
C ALA A 128 -8.99 -1.25 10.45
N PRO A 129 -10.06 -1.20 11.26
CA PRO A 129 -11.33 -1.87 10.93
C PRO A 129 -12.00 -1.28 9.68
N ASP A 130 -11.73 0.00 9.43
CA ASP A 130 -12.18 0.71 8.24
C ASP A 130 -10.95 1.21 7.47
N PHE A 131 -10.81 0.77 6.22
CA PHE A 131 -9.64 0.99 5.37
C PHE A 131 -10.07 1.46 3.97
N PRO A 132 -9.18 2.12 3.21
CA PRO A 132 -9.48 2.48 1.82
C PRO A 132 -9.59 1.21 0.96
N THR A 133 -10.59 1.11 0.10
CA THR A 133 -10.71 -0.02 -0.83
C THR A 133 -9.87 0.20 -2.08
N LYS A 134 -9.56 1.45 -2.42
CA LYS A 134 -8.73 1.81 -3.57
C LYS A 134 -7.71 2.88 -3.21
N LEU A 135 -6.59 2.82 -3.91
CA LEU A 135 -5.51 3.79 -3.81
C LEU A 135 -5.15 4.30 -5.20
N PHE A 136 -4.82 5.57 -5.27
CA PHE A 136 -4.14 6.13 -6.42
C PHE A 136 -2.73 6.56 -6.03
N PHE A 137 -1.77 6.33 -6.92
CA PHE A 137 -0.44 6.94 -6.87
C PHE A 137 -0.20 7.72 -8.17
N PHE A 138 0.44 8.88 -8.06
CA PHE A 138 0.77 9.74 -9.20
C PHE A 138 2.23 10.18 -9.15
N CYS A 139 2.96 9.98 -10.25
CA CYS A 139 4.33 10.44 -10.37
C CYS A 139 4.40 11.86 -10.94
N GLU A 140 4.52 12.84 -10.05
CA GLU A 140 4.74 14.24 -10.46
C GLU A 140 6.19 14.50 -10.86
N GLU A 141 7.14 13.92 -10.12
CA GLU A 141 8.57 13.98 -10.41
C GLU A 141 9.17 12.57 -10.43
N GLU A 142 9.68 12.21 -11.60
CA GLU A 142 10.30 10.91 -11.87
C GLU A 142 11.56 10.70 -11.01
N PRO A 143 11.73 9.51 -10.39
CA PRO A 143 12.93 9.22 -9.65
C PRO A 143 14.16 9.18 -10.55
N GLY A 144 15.29 9.70 -10.08
CA GLY A 144 16.56 9.56 -10.80
C GLY A 144 16.98 8.08 -10.91
N ALA A 145 16.91 7.32 -9.82
CA ALA A 145 17.13 5.87 -9.80
C ALA A 145 16.53 5.25 -8.54
N GLY A 146 15.97 4.05 -8.64
CA GLY A 146 15.24 3.41 -7.55
C GLY A 146 13.92 4.11 -7.24
N GLY A 147 13.39 3.93 -6.03
CA GLY A 147 12.17 4.62 -5.59
C GLY A 147 10.87 4.14 -6.25
N GLU A 148 10.90 3.00 -6.93
CA GLU A 148 9.72 2.33 -7.47
C GLU A 148 8.70 2.03 -6.36
N THR A 149 7.44 1.95 -6.74
CA THR A 149 6.36 1.43 -5.88
C THR A 149 6.07 -0.01 -6.31
N PRO A 150 6.80 -1.02 -5.80
CA PRO A 150 6.53 -2.40 -6.15
C PRO A 150 5.15 -2.81 -5.64
N ILE A 151 4.46 -3.62 -6.44
CA ILE A 151 3.12 -4.15 -6.15
C ILE A 151 3.09 -5.66 -6.34
N VAL A 152 2.20 -6.34 -5.61
CA VAL A 152 2.09 -7.80 -5.65
C VAL A 152 0.67 -8.26 -5.33
N LEU A 153 0.22 -9.31 -6.02
CA LEU A 153 -1.12 -9.88 -5.83
C LEU A 153 -1.21 -10.66 -4.52
N SER A 154 -2.10 -10.21 -3.64
CA SER A 154 -2.25 -10.71 -2.28
C SER A 154 -2.72 -12.16 -2.20
N HIS A 155 -3.55 -12.60 -3.15
CA HIS A 155 -4.04 -13.98 -3.19
C HIS A 155 -2.92 -14.97 -3.56
N ILE A 156 -1.96 -14.58 -4.41
CA ILE A 156 -0.80 -15.42 -4.76
C ILE A 156 0.05 -15.66 -3.51
N ILE A 157 0.27 -14.62 -2.70
CA ILE A 157 1.00 -14.74 -1.43
C ILE A 157 0.26 -15.69 -0.48
N TYR A 158 -1.06 -15.54 -0.35
CA TYR A 158 -1.87 -16.47 0.44
C TYR A 158 -1.72 -17.91 -0.03
N GLU A 159 -1.88 -18.18 -1.33
CA GLU A 159 -1.82 -19.53 -1.90
C GLU A 159 -0.45 -20.18 -1.70
N LYS A 160 0.64 -19.46 -1.99
CA LYS A 160 2.01 -19.96 -1.81
C LYS A 160 2.35 -20.18 -0.33
N MET A 161 1.92 -19.28 0.55
CA MET A 161 2.09 -19.47 1.99
C MET A 161 1.26 -20.62 2.53
N LYS A 162 0.03 -20.81 2.05
CA LYS A 162 -0.82 -21.93 2.46
C LYS A 162 -0.24 -23.27 2.00
N GLN A 163 0.38 -23.31 0.82
CA GLN A 163 1.07 -24.50 0.31
C GLN A 163 2.33 -24.81 1.13
N ARG A 164 3.12 -23.80 1.48
CA ARG A 164 4.43 -23.97 2.13
C ARG A 164 4.36 -24.14 3.64
N HIS A 165 3.46 -23.39 4.29
CA HIS A 165 3.30 -23.31 5.74
C HIS A 165 1.82 -23.48 6.15
N PRO A 166 1.18 -24.62 5.82
CA PRO A 166 -0.27 -24.79 5.96
C PRO A 166 -0.77 -24.58 7.39
N ASP A 167 -0.04 -25.10 8.38
CA ASP A 167 -0.37 -24.99 9.81
C ASP A 167 -0.31 -23.53 10.27
N PHE A 168 0.72 -22.79 9.87
CA PHE A 168 0.84 -21.38 10.20
C PHE A 168 -0.32 -20.56 9.62
N VAL A 169 -0.69 -20.80 8.36
CA VAL A 169 -1.83 -20.11 7.75
C VAL A 169 -3.15 -20.47 8.45
N ASP A 170 -3.32 -21.72 8.90
CA ASP A 170 -4.50 -22.09 9.70
C ASP A 170 -4.54 -21.36 11.06
N GLN A 171 -3.38 -21.18 11.71
CA GLN A 171 -3.29 -20.36 12.92
C GLN A 171 -3.63 -18.89 12.62
N LEU A 172 -3.16 -18.33 11.50
CA LEU A 172 -3.50 -16.96 11.08
C LEU A 172 -5.00 -16.78 10.83
N GLU A 173 -5.66 -17.74 10.18
CA GLU A 173 -7.10 -17.69 9.94
C GLU A 173 -7.90 -17.82 11.23
N LYS A 174 -7.45 -18.66 12.15
CA LYS A 174 -8.16 -18.93 13.41
C LYS A 174 -7.96 -17.84 14.46
N HIS A 175 -6.74 -17.33 14.58
CA HIS A 175 -6.35 -16.46 15.68
C HIS A 175 -6.04 -15.03 15.24
N GLY A 176 -5.72 -14.80 13.96
CA GLY A 176 -5.24 -13.51 13.49
C GLY A 176 -3.85 -13.17 14.02
N LEU A 177 -3.51 -11.87 13.98
CA LEU A 177 -2.22 -11.34 14.41
C LEU A 177 -2.39 -10.23 15.45
N THR A 178 -1.50 -10.24 16.42
CA THR A 178 -1.29 -9.18 17.41
C THR A 178 0.01 -8.46 17.08
N TYR A 179 -0.02 -7.13 17.08
CA TYR A 179 1.17 -6.31 16.87
C TYR A 179 1.63 -5.71 18.19
N VAL A 180 2.93 -5.84 18.44
CA VAL A 180 3.56 -5.38 19.67
C VAL A 180 4.66 -4.37 19.35
N LYS A 181 4.69 -3.27 20.11
CA LYS A 181 5.71 -2.23 20.00
C LYS A 181 6.20 -1.78 21.37
N ILE A 182 7.51 -1.65 21.53
CA ILE A 182 8.15 -0.92 22.63
C ILE A 182 8.36 0.52 22.17
N ALA A 183 7.49 1.40 22.63
CA ALA A 183 7.58 2.83 22.35
C ALA A 183 8.42 3.51 23.44
N GLY A 184 9.56 4.09 23.03
CA GLY A 184 10.43 4.87 23.89
C GLY A 184 9.80 6.21 24.29
N GLU A 185 10.52 6.95 25.12
CA GLU A 185 10.10 8.28 25.57
C GLU A 185 10.24 9.34 24.45
N ASP A 186 11.30 9.23 23.65
CA ASP A 186 11.62 10.14 22.55
C ASP A 186 11.60 9.43 21.19
N ASP A 187 11.36 10.20 20.13
CA ASP A 187 11.30 9.68 18.76
C ASP A 187 12.70 9.25 18.27
N ASP A 188 12.78 8.11 17.60
CA ASP A 188 14.01 7.53 17.05
C ASP A 188 13.98 7.59 15.51
N PRO A 189 14.67 8.55 14.87
CA PRO A 189 14.60 8.74 13.42
C PRO A 189 15.34 7.66 12.63
N SER A 190 16.10 6.77 13.29
CA SER A 190 16.88 5.72 12.62
C SER A 190 16.02 4.55 12.12
N PHE A 191 14.74 4.51 12.47
CA PHE A 191 13.81 3.44 12.11
C PHE A 191 12.44 3.97 11.72
N HIS A 192 11.81 3.35 10.72
CA HIS A 192 10.48 3.78 10.24
C HIS A 192 9.37 3.68 11.30
N SER A 193 9.52 2.84 12.33
CA SER A 193 8.58 2.72 13.45
C SER A 193 9.06 3.41 14.74
N GLY A 194 10.07 4.28 14.67
CA GLY A 194 10.73 4.88 15.85
C GLY A 194 9.92 5.89 16.67
N THR A 195 8.64 6.14 16.35
CA THR A 195 7.78 7.07 17.10
C THR A 195 7.63 6.66 18.58
N SER A 196 7.82 7.62 19.48
CA SER A 196 7.65 7.53 20.92
C SER A 196 6.20 7.37 21.36
N TRP A 197 5.97 6.99 22.62
CA TRP A 197 4.62 6.99 23.17
C TRP A 197 4.07 8.42 23.32
N LYS A 198 4.94 9.42 23.56
CA LYS A 198 4.54 10.83 23.67
C LYS A 198 3.98 11.35 22.36
N SER A 199 4.68 11.10 21.25
CA SER A 199 4.23 11.48 19.91
C SER A 199 3.01 10.67 19.47
N LEU A 200 2.99 9.35 19.72
CA LEU A 200 1.85 8.48 19.38
C LEU A 200 0.56 8.91 20.06
N PHE A 201 0.62 9.20 21.37
CA PHE A 201 -0.54 9.58 22.15
C PHE A 201 -0.68 11.09 22.30
N LYS A 202 0.20 11.91 21.73
CA LYS A 202 0.21 13.38 21.77
C LYS A 202 0.09 13.95 23.19
N THR A 203 0.85 13.40 24.13
CA THR A 203 0.81 13.78 25.55
C THR A 203 2.11 13.41 26.26
N GLU A 204 2.45 14.13 27.33
CA GLU A 204 3.54 13.78 28.24
C GLU A 204 3.04 13.13 29.55
N ASP A 205 1.72 12.99 29.73
CA ASP A 205 1.12 12.38 30.92
C ASP A 205 0.83 10.90 30.66
N LYS A 206 1.38 10.03 31.51
CA LYS A 206 1.21 8.57 31.40
C LYS A 206 -0.26 8.12 31.52
N SER A 207 -1.04 8.76 32.38
CA SER A 207 -2.45 8.43 32.59
C SER A 207 -3.29 8.84 31.38
N ILE A 208 -2.99 9.99 30.78
CA ILE A 208 -3.64 10.43 29.52
C ILE A 208 -3.26 9.49 28.37
N ALA A 209 -2.01 9.03 28.32
CA ALA A 209 -1.56 8.06 27.32
C ALA A 209 -2.31 6.72 27.45
N GLU A 210 -2.51 6.20 28.66
CA GLU A 210 -3.30 5.00 28.93
C GLU A 210 -4.76 5.15 28.46
N GLU A 211 -5.41 6.28 28.77
CA GLU A 211 -6.78 6.57 28.33
C GLU A 211 -6.88 6.58 26.79
N ARG A 212 -5.93 7.25 26.12
CA ARG A 212 -5.90 7.35 24.65
C ARG A 212 -5.58 6.00 24.00
N ALA A 213 -4.71 5.20 24.61
CA ALA A 213 -4.42 3.84 24.14
C ALA A 213 -5.66 2.94 24.24
N ALA A 214 -6.38 3.00 25.36
CA ALA A 214 -7.61 2.23 25.57
C ALA A 214 -8.70 2.57 24.55
N LYS A 215 -8.89 3.86 24.21
CA LYS A 215 -9.81 4.30 23.14
C LYS A 215 -9.47 3.74 21.76
N GLN A 216 -8.22 3.35 21.54
CA GLN A 216 -7.73 2.74 20.30
C GLN A 216 -7.62 1.21 20.40
N ALA A 217 -8.15 0.59 21.46
CA ALA A 217 -8.01 -0.85 21.74
C ALA A 217 -6.55 -1.32 21.79
N ILE A 218 -5.66 -0.46 22.29
CA ILE A 218 -4.25 -0.77 22.55
C ILE A 218 -4.07 -0.99 24.05
N LYS A 219 -3.61 -2.18 24.42
CA LYS A 219 -3.14 -2.47 25.78
C LYS A 219 -1.76 -1.85 25.97
N LEU A 220 -1.66 -0.90 26.90
CA LEU A 220 -0.43 -0.23 27.28
C LEU A 220 0.09 -0.82 28.60
N LYS A 221 1.38 -1.17 28.64
CA LYS A 221 2.09 -1.56 29.87
C LYS A 221 3.41 -0.81 29.97
N TRP A 222 3.61 -0.06 31.04
CA TRP A 222 4.87 0.65 31.29
C TRP A 222 6.04 -0.31 31.55
N ILE A 223 7.19 0.01 30.97
CA ILE A 223 8.49 -0.64 31.18
C ILE A 223 9.51 0.48 31.39
N GLY A 224 9.72 0.88 32.65
CA GLY A 224 10.53 2.06 32.99
C GLY A 224 9.94 3.35 32.40
N THR A 225 10.73 4.04 31.57
CA THR A 225 10.31 5.24 30.82
C THR A 225 9.62 4.93 29.49
N SER A 226 9.67 3.66 29.05
CA SER A 226 9.05 3.18 27.81
C SER A 226 7.69 2.53 28.05
N ALA A 227 6.92 2.33 26.99
CA ALA A 227 5.64 1.63 27.02
C ALA A 227 5.65 0.43 26.04
N LYS A 228 5.28 -0.75 26.52
CA LYS A 228 4.88 -1.88 25.67
C LYS A 228 3.43 -1.68 25.25
N LEU A 229 3.22 -1.54 23.96
CA LEU A 229 1.94 -1.38 23.31
C LEU A 229 1.58 -2.69 22.63
N THR A 230 0.41 -3.25 22.94
CA THR A 230 -0.09 -4.49 22.36
C THR A 230 -1.49 -4.24 21.82
N ARG A 231 -1.68 -4.41 20.51
CA ARG A 231 -3.02 -4.34 19.89
C ARG A 231 -3.80 -5.62 20.15
N ASN A 232 -5.12 -5.52 20.15
CA ASN A 232 -5.95 -6.73 20.08
C ASN A 232 -5.67 -7.49 18.76
N PRO A 233 -5.87 -8.83 18.74
CA PRO A 233 -5.73 -9.61 17.52
C PRO A 233 -6.61 -9.06 16.40
N LEU A 234 -6.02 -8.90 15.21
CA LEU A 234 -6.69 -8.51 13.98
C LEU A 234 -6.72 -9.68 13.01
N PRO A 235 -7.78 -9.82 12.18
CA PRO A 235 -7.78 -10.78 11.08
C PRO A 235 -6.53 -10.61 10.22
N ALA A 236 -5.85 -11.71 9.92
CA ALA A 236 -4.62 -11.70 9.12
C ALA A 236 -4.84 -12.10 7.66
N ILE A 237 -5.99 -12.72 7.36
CA ILE A 237 -6.40 -13.16 6.03
C ILE A 237 -7.71 -12.43 5.67
N GLY A 238 -7.70 -11.74 4.54
CA GLY A 238 -8.87 -11.09 3.98
C GLY A 238 -9.65 -12.01 3.04
N PHE A 239 -10.80 -11.54 2.58
CA PHE A 239 -11.61 -12.26 1.60
C PHE A 239 -12.13 -11.31 0.53
N ASP A 240 -11.63 -11.49 -0.70
CA ASP A 240 -12.14 -10.84 -1.89
C ASP A 240 -13.41 -11.57 -2.35
N LYS A 241 -14.56 -10.95 -2.05
CA LYS A 241 -15.88 -11.49 -2.40
C LYS A 241 -16.13 -11.51 -3.90
N GLU A 242 -15.55 -10.56 -4.65
CA GLU A 242 -15.80 -10.41 -6.09
C GLU A 242 -15.18 -11.58 -6.88
N ASN A 243 -13.98 -12.02 -6.48
CA ASN A 243 -13.30 -13.15 -7.11
C ASN A 243 -13.39 -14.46 -6.30
N GLY A 244 -13.97 -14.44 -5.09
CA GLY A 244 -14.10 -15.61 -4.21
C GLY A 244 -12.78 -16.13 -3.68
N ARG A 245 -11.79 -15.26 -3.45
CA ARG A 245 -10.42 -15.64 -3.06
C ARG A 245 -10.03 -15.05 -1.71
N LYS A 246 -9.18 -15.76 -0.98
CA LYS A 246 -8.55 -15.25 0.24
C LYS A 246 -7.34 -14.37 -0.11
N THR A 247 -7.06 -13.38 0.73
CA THR A 247 -5.96 -12.43 0.52
C THR A 247 -5.06 -12.38 1.74
N TRP A 248 -3.75 -12.18 1.54
CA TRP A 248 -2.75 -11.97 2.59
C TRP A 248 -2.88 -10.57 3.22
N PHE A 249 -4.05 -10.26 3.76
CA PHE A 249 -4.43 -8.94 4.26
C PHE A 249 -3.93 -8.72 5.70
N ASN A 250 -2.63 -8.48 5.84
CA ASN A 250 -1.99 -8.14 7.10
C ASN A 250 -0.74 -7.27 6.90
N SER A 251 -0.12 -6.87 8.00
CA SER A 251 1.14 -6.11 8.01
C SER A 251 2.24 -6.87 8.77
N ILE A 252 2.29 -8.21 8.67
CA ILE A 252 3.22 -9.04 9.45
C ILE A 252 4.69 -8.62 9.24
N LEU A 253 5.05 -8.24 8.01
CA LEU A 253 6.40 -7.78 7.69
C LEU A 253 6.72 -6.35 8.14
N ALA A 254 5.71 -5.52 8.44
CA ALA A 254 5.97 -4.19 9.01
C ALA A 254 6.59 -4.28 10.43
N ALA A 255 6.46 -5.45 11.07
CA ALA A 255 7.04 -5.75 12.36
C ALA A 255 8.27 -6.66 12.26
N TYR A 256 8.66 -7.08 11.05
CA TYR A 256 9.81 -7.95 10.82
C TYR A 256 11.06 -7.13 10.51
N ARG A 257 12.20 -7.56 11.07
CA ARG A 257 13.50 -6.95 10.83
C ARG A 257 14.45 -8.06 10.37
N GLU A 258 15.04 -7.93 9.19
CA GLU A 258 16.02 -8.92 8.73
C GLU A 258 17.23 -8.99 9.68
N PRO A 259 17.78 -10.18 10.01
CA PRO A 259 18.87 -10.32 10.98
C PRO A 259 20.11 -9.46 10.71
N GLU A 260 20.42 -9.15 9.45
CA GLU A 260 21.54 -8.29 9.04
C GLU A 260 21.42 -6.83 9.56
N SER A 261 20.24 -6.47 10.04
CA SER A 261 19.94 -5.18 10.67
C SER A 261 20.10 -5.19 12.20
N GLU A 262 20.51 -6.31 12.81
CA GLU A 262 20.82 -6.41 14.25
C GLU A 262 21.94 -5.47 14.70
N LYS A 263 22.80 -5.01 13.77
CA LYS A 263 23.81 -3.98 14.03
C LYS A 263 23.24 -2.66 14.58
N PHE A 264 21.93 -2.47 14.44
CA PHE A 264 21.18 -1.32 14.93
C PHE A 264 20.38 -1.64 16.20
N GLY A 265 20.72 -2.71 16.92
CA GLY A 265 20.07 -3.12 18.17
C GLY A 265 18.80 -3.98 17.98
N PRO A 266 18.24 -4.49 19.11
CA PRO A 266 17.09 -5.39 19.09
C PRO A 266 15.85 -4.71 18.52
N SER A 267 15.03 -5.46 17.77
CA SER A 267 13.77 -4.92 17.27
C SER A 267 12.86 -4.49 18.41
N LYS A 268 12.31 -3.29 18.30
CA LYS A 268 11.30 -2.76 19.24
C LYS A 268 9.88 -3.07 18.76
N THR A 269 9.69 -3.73 17.63
CA THR A 269 8.37 -4.07 17.08
C THR A 269 8.38 -5.52 16.61
N TRP A 270 7.33 -6.28 16.89
CA TRP A 270 7.17 -7.65 16.38
C TRP A 270 5.69 -8.02 16.26
N ALA A 271 5.42 -9.15 15.61
CA ALA A 271 4.08 -9.74 15.49
C ALA A 271 4.02 -11.04 16.30
N GLU A 272 2.86 -11.28 16.92
CA GLU A 272 2.49 -12.51 17.61
C GLU A 272 1.22 -13.04 16.93
N LEU A 273 1.00 -14.35 16.95
CA LEU A 273 -0.31 -14.92 16.66
C LEU A 273 -1.32 -14.40 17.69
N GLY A 274 -2.61 -14.35 17.34
CA GLY A 274 -3.63 -13.82 18.24
C GLY A 274 -3.82 -14.61 19.55
N ASN A 275 -3.28 -15.84 19.62
CA ASN A 275 -3.22 -16.65 20.83
C ASN A 275 -2.01 -16.33 21.73
N GLY A 276 -1.09 -15.47 21.29
CA GLY A 276 0.12 -15.06 22.01
C GLY A 276 1.40 -15.80 21.61
N ASP A 277 1.32 -16.80 20.72
CA ASP A 277 2.51 -17.50 20.23
C ASP A 277 3.34 -16.59 19.32
N LEU A 278 4.67 -16.74 19.36
CA LEU A 278 5.57 -16.00 18.49
C LEU A 278 5.45 -16.50 17.05
N VAL A 279 5.57 -15.58 16.09
CA VAL A 279 5.73 -15.93 14.69
C VAL A 279 7.17 -16.37 14.45
N ASP A 280 7.35 -17.52 13.81
CA ASP A 280 8.67 -18.05 13.48
C ASP A 280 9.37 -17.18 12.42
N ASP A 281 10.63 -16.81 12.69
CA ASP A 281 11.45 -16.00 11.78
C ASP A 281 11.67 -16.68 10.43
N ASP A 282 11.75 -18.02 10.37
CA ASP A 282 11.94 -18.74 9.12
C ASP A 282 10.68 -18.65 8.24
N VAL A 283 9.50 -18.59 8.85
CA VAL A 283 8.24 -18.30 8.15
C VAL A 283 8.26 -16.87 7.60
N LEU A 284 8.73 -15.89 8.36
CA LEU A 284 8.83 -14.49 7.91
C LEU A 284 9.83 -14.31 6.77
N LYS A 285 10.97 -15.03 6.80
CA LYS A 285 11.93 -15.08 5.68
C LYS A 285 11.27 -15.62 4.41
N ASP A 286 10.47 -16.67 4.52
CA ASP A 286 9.77 -17.24 3.39
C ASP A 286 8.68 -16.31 2.83
N VAL A 287 7.91 -15.64 3.70
CA VAL A 287 6.94 -14.60 3.27
C VAL A 287 7.67 -13.51 2.46
N LEU A 288 8.78 -13.00 2.99
CA LEU A 288 9.56 -11.96 2.33
C LEU A 288 10.14 -12.43 1.00
N LYS A 289 10.64 -13.66 0.95
CA LYS A 289 11.15 -14.27 -0.29
C LYS A 289 10.07 -14.37 -1.36
N ILE A 290 8.89 -14.90 -1.01
CA ILE A 290 7.77 -15.02 -1.95
C ILE A 290 7.33 -13.63 -2.44
N LEU A 291 7.23 -12.64 -1.54
CA LEU A 291 6.90 -11.27 -1.95
C LEU A 291 7.94 -10.68 -2.92
N LYS A 292 9.24 -10.89 -2.67
CA LYS A 292 10.32 -10.42 -3.56
C LYS A 292 10.25 -11.12 -4.93
N GLU A 293 9.90 -12.39 -4.98
CA GLU A 293 9.76 -13.19 -6.22
C GLU A 293 8.52 -12.81 -7.04
N GLU A 294 7.39 -12.55 -6.39
CA GLU A 294 6.10 -12.32 -7.06
C GLU A 294 5.81 -10.84 -7.38
N CYS A 295 6.59 -9.91 -6.83
CA CYS A 295 6.33 -8.48 -7.02
C CYS A 295 6.70 -7.99 -8.41
N VAL A 296 5.93 -7.01 -8.88
CA VAL A 296 6.19 -6.22 -10.08
C VAL A 296 6.64 -4.83 -9.65
N ALA A 297 7.79 -4.39 -10.15
CA ALA A 297 8.36 -3.08 -9.86
C ALA A 297 8.57 -2.30 -11.16
N ILE A 298 7.51 -1.68 -11.67
CA ILE A 298 7.59 -0.84 -12.87
C ILE A 298 8.27 0.48 -12.51
N PRO A 299 9.35 0.88 -13.23
CA PRO A 299 9.95 2.20 -13.06
C PRO A 299 8.92 3.29 -13.34
N TRP A 300 8.77 4.21 -12.40
CA TRP A 300 7.89 5.36 -12.54
C TRP A 300 8.32 6.23 -13.73
N LYS A 301 7.35 6.77 -14.46
CA LYS A 301 7.54 7.87 -15.40
C LYS A 301 6.69 9.05 -14.97
N LYS A 302 7.20 10.27 -15.20
CA LYS A 302 6.41 11.48 -14.96
C LYS A 302 5.06 11.39 -15.70
N GLY A 303 3.98 11.66 -14.97
CA GLY A 303 2.62 11.61 -15.51
C GLY A 303 1.88 10.30 -15.29
N ASP A 304 2.58 9.24 -14.87
CA ASP A 304 1.92 7.97 -14.58
C ASP A 304 0.93 8.10 -13.41
N VAL A 305 -0.22 7.47 -13.57
CA VAL A 305 -1.21 7.26 -12.50
C VAL A 305 -1.43 5.77 -12.30
N LEU A 306 -1.20 5.26 -11.10
CA LEU A 306 -1.43 3.86 -10.72
C LEU A 306 -2.67 3.78 -9.84
N LEU A 307 -3.68 3.03 -10.28
CA LEU A 307 -4.86 2.67 -9.50
C LEU A 307 -4.71 1.25 -8.95
N ILE A 308 -4.90 1.09 -7.65
CA ILE A 308 -4.77 -0.18 -6.94
C ILE A 308 -6.08 -0.54 -6.25
N ASN A 309 -6.52 -1.80 -6.37
CA ASN A 309 -7.49 -2.40 -5.47
C ASN A 309 -6.76 -2.85 -4.19
N ASN A 310 -6.98 -2.11 -3.11
CA ASN A 310 -6.28 -2.30 -1.85
C ASN A 310 -6.63 -3.61 -1.16
N LEU A 311 -7.72 -4.30 -1.51
CA LEU A 311 -8.03 -5.61 -0.93
C LEU A 311 -7.17 -6.72 -1.53
N THR A 312 -6.77 -6.58 -2.80
CA THR A 312 -6.16 -7.64 -3.60
C THR A 312 -4.68 -7.41 -3.89
N VAL A 313 -4.14 -6.22 -3.61
CA VAL A 313 -2.76 -5.86 -3.94
C VAL A 313 -2.06 -5.27 -2.72
N LEU A 314 -0.89 -5.84 -2.39
CA LEU A 314 0.07 -5.21 -1.49
C LEU A 314 0.97 -4.28 -2.29
N HIS A 315 1.45 -3.23 -1.63
CA HIS A 315 2.43 -2.32 -2.21
C HIS A 315 3.55 -2.02 -1.20
N GLY A 316 4.71 -1.63 -1.70
CA GLY A 316 5.85 -1.20 -0.91
C GLY A 316 6.54 0.00 -1.55
N ARG A 317 7.78 0.28 -1.15
CA ARG A 317 8.64 1.28 -1.81
C ARG A 317 10.08 0.82 -1.79
N ARG A 318 10.72 0.76 -2.96
CA ARG A 318 12.17 0.56 -3.04
C ARG A 318 12.93 1.78 -2.50
N PRO A 319 14.13 1.62 -1.93
CA PRO A 319 15.01 2.73 -1.61
C PRO A 319 15.22 3.66 -2.82
N LEU A 320 15.20 4.97 -2.59
CA LEU A 320 15.61 5.94 -3.59
C LEU A 320 17.14 5.97 -3.64
N VAL A 321 17.69 5.60 -4.80
CA VAL A 321 19.13 5.60 -5.03
C VAL A 321 19.61 6.98 -5.47
N ARG A 322 18.82 7.68 -6.30
CA ARG A 322 19.18 9.01 -6.82
C ARG A 322 17.95 9.93 -6.90
N PRO A 323 17.95 11.09 -6.21
CA PRO A 323 16.89 12.09 -6.32
C PRO A 323 16.88 12.79 -7.70
N PRO A 324 15.81 13.53 -8.06
CA PRO A 324 14.60 13.80 -7.27
C PRO A 324 13.66 12.59 -7.19
N ARG A 325 12.53 12.70 -6.48
CA ARG A 325 11.37 11.77 -6.52
C ARG A 325 10.19 12.45 -5.84
N ARG A 326 9.04 12.55 -6.52
CA ARG A 326 7.80 13.03 -5.89
C ARG A 326 6.59 12.24 -6.39
N ILE A 327 6.06 11.42 -5.48
CA ILE A 327 4.84 10.63 -5.70
C ILE A 327 3.73 11.18 -4.81
N LEU A 328 2.58 11.48 -5.40
CA LEU A 328 1.35 11.84 -4.69
C LEU A 328 0.44 10.63 -4.58
N ALA A 329 -0.49 10.67 -3.62
CA ALA A 329 -1.43 9.60 -3.37
C ALA A 329 -2.84 10.12 -3.09
N SER A 330 -3.83 9.27 -3.30
CA SER A 330 -5.21 9.48 -2.84
C SER A 330 -5.82 8.17 -2.35
N LEU A 331 -6.70 8.27 -1.37
CA LEU A 331 -7.35 7.14 -0.69
C LEU A 331 -8.84 7.18 -0.97
N CYS A 332 -9.44 6.05 -1.35
CA CYS A 332 -10.85 5.98 -1.74
C CYS A 332 -11.60 4.80 -1.11
N LYS A 333 -12.92 4.94 -1.01
CA LYS A 333 -13.87 3.90 -0.61
C LYS A 333 -14.30 3.00 -1.74
#